data_AF-A0A7S1PS43-F1
#
_entry.id   AF-A0A7S1PS43-F1
#
_cell.length_a   1.000
_cell.length_b   1.000
_cell.length_c   1.000
_cell.angle_alpha   90.00
_cell.angle_beta   90.00
_cell.angle_gamma   90.00
#
_symmetry.space_group_name_H-M   'P 1'
#
loop_
_entity.id
_entity.type
_entity.pdbx_description
1 polymer ?
#
loop_
_entity_poly.entity_id
_entity_poly.type
_entity_poly.pdbx_seq_one_letter_code
_entity_poly.pdbx_strand_id
1 'polypeptide(L)'
;QAQASCLLHGLSVGAQRRRLGPASCVGDALGCASREPLQMEPSSAAKEQWFDSELPDPVFEGMVKEFGDFDEDLRSINSQVEVFMDGMTSLADGLHALSESLAADLSRTEDRRMVADSCRLRQAANQITRADAPHSCMAKLKRNMDFNVLQPIESHLANNEKLREEFEKRRRRLDELKCASKQMDEVTRRELSESDQRFLMARQEYKTSKSYFDKQDQHVFEWLYALELHRNDILDSCMQTLKYLQYEFFAASAHALSSSLPARMAFRPMAEMLPECLEAQVDLEVREAENDVTEGPRMGDGFSVRLVERLVRDDDEGQPLQPVDALSLSSLLSQGFEEGPARKALRLHGNNTQAALDWLIDGGGAEVPRPAAGDGVRMPTSAKHVRRRRELLEQ
;
A
#
# COMPACT_ATOMS: atom_id res chain seq x y z
N GLN A 1 -21.60 -26.05 -33.00
CA GLN A 1 -21.15 -26.15 -31.59
C GLN A 1 -19.68 -26.55 -31.61
N ALA A 2 -18.89 -25.91 -30.72
CA ALA A 2 -17.42 -25.93 -30.61
C ALA A 2 -16.66 -25.04 -31.61
N GLN A 3 -16.51 -23.76 -31.22
CA GLN A 3 -15.50 -22.83 -31.71
C GLN A 3 -14.16 -23.17 -31.03
N ALA A 4 -13.09 -23.18 -31.84
CA ALA A 4 -11.71 -23.29 -31.39
C ALA A 4 -11.07 -21.90 -31.34
N SER A 5 -10.31 -21.68 -30.27
CA SER A 5 -9.71 -20.43 -29.84
C SER A 5 -8.67 -19.84 -30.79
N CYS A 6 -8.67 -18.51 -30.81
CA CYS A 6 -7.71 -17.61 -31.43
C CYS A 6 -6.29 -17.77 -30.87
N LEU A 7 -5.32 -17.75 -31.79
CA LEU A 7 -3.95 -17.31 -31.57
C LEU A 7 -3.77 -15.98 -32.29
N LEU A 8 -3.09 -15.02 -31.65
CA LEU A 8 -2.25 -13.92 -32.19
C LEU A 8 -2.13 -12.85 -31.09
N HIS A 9 -1.07 -12.85 -30.27
CA HIS A 9 0.16 -12.04 -30.42
C HIS A 9 -0.06 -10.63 -31.01
N GLY A 10 0.06 -9.63 -30.14
CA GLY A 10 0.20 -8.21 -30.48
C GLY A 10 1.03 -7.50 -29.42
N LEU A 11 2.33 -7.36 -29.69
CA LEU A 11 3.28 -6.54 -28.95
C LEU A 11 2.89 -5.05 -29.11
N SER A 12 2.85 -4.29 -28.03
CA SER A 12 2.89 -2.82 -28.10
C SER A 12 3.97 -2.27 -27.17
N VAL A 13 4.86 -1.50 -27.80
CA VAL A 13 6.10 -0.94 -27.28
C VAL A 13 5.80 0.35 -26.54
N GLY A 14 6.37 0.48 -25.34
CA GLY A 14 6.19 1.62 -24.45
C GLY A 14 6.77 2.93 -25.00
N ALA A 15 5.96 3.99 -24.96
CA ALA A 15 6.40 5.35 -25.16
C ALA A 15 6.76 5.98 -23.79
N GLN A 16 8.05 6.22 -23.63
CA GLN A 16 8.69 6.88 -22.49
C GLN A 16 8.38 8.39 -22.53
N ARG A 17 7.69 8.95 -21.52
CA ARG A 17 7.67 10.40 -21.28
C ARG A 17 8.29 10.74 -19.92
N ARG A 18 9.39 11.49 -20.02
CA ARG A 18 10.19 12.05 -18.93
C ARG A 18 9.36 13.10 -18.17
N ARG A 19 9.29 12.95 -16.84
CA ARG A 19 8.94 14.04 -15.92
C ARG A 19 10.17 14.92 -15.71
N LEU A 20 10.06 16.21 -16.03
CA LEU A 20 10.93 17.24 -15.48
C LEU A 20 10.21 17.90 -14.31
N GLY A 21 10.93 18.02 -13.21
CA GLY A 21 10.48 18.57 -11.94
C GLY A 21 10.38 20.11 -11.93
N PRO A 22 10.14 20.68 -10.73
CA PRO A 22 9.40 21.91 -10.55
C PRO A 22 10.30 23.16 -10.45
N ALA A 23 9.72 24.31 -10.80
CA ALA A 23 10.27 25.61 -10.45
C ALA A 23 9.37 26.29 -9.40
N SER A 24 9.99 26.59 -8.26
CA SER A 24 9.52 27.40 -7.15
C SER A 24 9.19 28.83 -7.55
N CYS A 25 8.18 29.44 -6.92
CA CYS A 25 8.17 30.88 -6.63
C CYS A 25 7.56 31.13 -5.24
N VAL A 26 8.42 31.60 -4.35
CA VAL A 26 8.11 32.29 -3.09
C VAL A 26 7.79 33.76 -3.44
N GLY A 27 6.84 34.38 -2.75
CA GLY A 27 6.63 35.83 -2.87
C GLY A 27 5.47 36.36 -2.03
N ASP A 28 5.79 36.86 -0.85
CA ASP A 28 4.95 37.70 0.03
C ASP A 28 4.31 38.90 -0.67
N ALA A 29 3.13 39.33 -0.22
CA ALA A 29 2.89 40.71 0.20
C ALA A 29 1.42 40.92 0.65
N LEU A 30 1.28 41.14 1.96
CA LEU A 30 0.12 41.79 2.58
C LEU A 30 0.04 43.25 2.10
N GLY A 31 -1.12 43.65 1.57
CA GLY A 31 -1.42 45.01 1.18
C GLY A 31 -2.91 45.32 1.35
N CYS A 32 -3.29 45.77 2.55
CA CYS A 32 -4.59 46.41 2.82
C CYS A 32 -4.70 47.70 2.00
N ALA A 33 -5.63 47.74 1.06
CA ALA A 33 -6.08 48.98 0.44
C ALA A 33 -7.63 48.99 0.45
N SER A 34 -8.17 49.81 1.35
CA SER A 34 -9.57 50.23 1.38
C SER A 34 -9.95 50.84 0.02
N ARG A 35 -10.92 50.25 -0.67
CA ARG A 35 -11.46 50.78 -1.92
C ARG A 35 -12.95 51.03 -1.76
N GLU A 36 -13.34 52.27 -1.99
CA GLU A 36 -14.71 52.78 -1.98
C GLU A 36 -15.63 51.96 -2.91
N PRO A 37 -16.93 51.79 -2.56
CA PRO A 37 -17.88 51.14 -3.45
C PRO A 37 -18.37 52.14 -4.50
N LEU A 38 -17.70 52.18 -5.65
CA LEU A 38 -18.31 52.71 -6.87
C LEU A 38 -19.34 51.68 -7.36
N GLN A 39 -20.61 51.97 -7.11
CA GLN A 39 -21.75 51.35 -7.78
C GLN A 39 -21.67 51.68 -9.28
N MET A 40 -20.96 50.86 -10.04
CA MET A 40 -21.21 50.70 -11.47
C MET A 40 -22.23 49.56 -11.61
N GLU A 41 -23.49 49.94 -11.85
CA GLU A 41 -24.49 49.03 -12.40
C GLU A 41 -23.90 48.42 -13.69
N PRO A 42 -23.61 47.10 -13.74
CA PRO A 42 -23.13 46.48 -14.95
C PRO A 42 -24.28 46.53 -15.97
N SER A 43 -24.08 47.28 -17.05
CA SER A 43 -24.90 47.24 -18.26
C SER A 43 -25.24 45.79 -18.60
N SER A 44 -26.51 45.40 -18.41
CA SER A 44 -27.00 44.04 -18.66
C SER A 44 -26.82 43.61 -20.12
N ALA A 45 -26.62 44.56 -21.03
CA ALA A 45 -26.43 44.34 -22.45
C ALA A 45 -25.07 43.68 -22.81
N ALA A 46 -24.02 43.87 -21.99
CA ALA A 46 -22.70 43.28 -22.27
C ALA A 46 -22.62 41.79 -21.92
N LYS A 47 -23.48 41.29 -21.01
CA LYS A 47 -23.54 39.86 -20.67
C LYS A 47 -24.24 39.02 -21.73
N GLU A 48 -25.05 39.63 -22.60
CA GLU A 48 -25.86 38.90 -23.58
C GLU A 48 -25.09 38.57 -24.88
N GLN A 49 -24.00 39.28 -25.20
CA GLN A 49 -23.20 39.04 -26.41
C GLN A 49 -22.41 37.71 -26.40
N TRP A 50 -22.28 37.04 -25.26
CA TRP A 50 -21.57 35.76 -25.18
C TRP A 50 -22.35 34.62 -25.85
N PHE A 51 -23.68 34.72 -25.93
CA PHE A 51 -24.52 33.70 -26.56
C PHE A 51 -24.60 33.81 -28.08
N ASP A 52 -24.26 34.97 -28.64
CA ASP A 52 -24.36 35.24 -30.08
C ASP A 52 -23.18 34.75 -30.90
N SER A 53 -22.06 34.38 -30.25
CA SER A 53 -20.93 33.80 -30.97
C SER A 53 -21.08 32.28 -31.04
N GLU A 54 -20.92 31.70 -32.24
CA GLU A 54 -20.88 30.24 -32.45
C GLU A 54 -19.75 29.53 -31.68
N LEU A 55 -18.92 30.28 -30.94
CA LEU A 55 -17.80 29.74 -30.19
C LEU A 55 -18.29 29.03 -28.92
N PRO A 56 -17.83 27.80 -28.67
CA PRO A 56 -18.15 27.08 -27.44
C PRO A 56 -17.57 27.82 -26.23
N ASP A 57 -18.27 27.72 -25.09
CA ASP A 57 -17.81 28.30 -23.82
C ASP A 57 -16.51 27.62 -23.39
N PRO A 58 -15.36 28.33 -23.41
CA PRO A 58 -14.07 27.72 -23.16
C PRO A 58 -13.91 27.23 -21.72
N VAL A 59 -14.65 27.82 -20.76
CA VAL A 59 -14.60 27.40 -19.36
C VAL A 59 -15.34 26.09 -19.20
N PHE A 60 -16.57 26.01 -19.72
CA PHE A 60 -17.37 24.79 -19.69
C PHE A 60 -16.66 23.63 -20.39
N GLU A 61 -16.14 23.85 -21.60
CA GLU A 61 -15.40 22.82 -22.35
C GLU A 61 -14.12 22.38 -21.63
N GLY A 62 -13.44 23.30 -20.94
CA GLY A 62 -12.31 22.99 -20.07
C GLY A 62 -12.70 22.02 -18.96
N MET A 63 -13.78 22.33 -18.23
CA MET A 63 -14.27 21.47 -17.14
C MET A 63 -14.77 20.11 -17.63
N VAL A 64 -15.45 20.05 -18.78
CA VAL A 64 -15.90 18.79 -19.38
C VAL A 64 -14.71 17.91 -19.78
N LYS A 65 -13.63 18.52 -20.29
CA LYS A 65 -12.40 17.80 -20.59
C LYS A 65 -11.73 17.26 -19.32
N GLU A 66 -11.60 18.08 -18.29
CA GLU A 66 -11.02 17.68 -17.00
C GLU A 66 -11.82 16.53 -16.35
N PHE A 67 -13.16 16.59 -16.45
CA PHE A 67 -14.05 15.50 -16.07
C PHE A 67 -13.81 14.22 -16.89
N GLY A 68 -13.61 14.35 -18.20
CA GLY A 68 -13.26 13.23 -19.08
C GLY A 68 -11.98 12.54 -18.66
N ASP A 69 -10.93 13.32 -18.41
CA ASP A 69 -9.63 12.81 -17.93
C ASP A 69 -9.78 12.09 -16.57
N PHE A 70 -10.55 12.67 -15.63
CA PHE A 70 -10.83 12.06 -14.33
C PHE A 70 -11.57 10.72 -14.44
N ASP A 71 -12.56 10.64 -15.32
CA ASP A 71 -13.31 9.41 -15.51
C ASP A 71 -12.47 8.31 -16.19
N GLU A 72 -11.58 8.67 -17.11
CA GLU A 72 -10.58 7.75 -17.67
C GLU A 72 -9.61 7.24 -16.60
N ASP A 73 -9.14 8.11 -15.70
CA ASP A 73 -8.30 7.73 -14.56
C ASP A 73 -9.02 6.69 -13.69
N LEU A 74 -10.29 6.91 -13.34
CA LEU A 74 -11.08 5.96 -12.54
C LEU A 74 -11.27 4.61 -13.22
N ARG A 75 -11.56 4.58 -14.53
CA ARG A 75 -11.67 3.31 -15.29
C ARG A 75 -10.35 2.56 -15.32
N SER A 76 -9.25 3.29 -15.51
CA SER A 76 -7.90 2.72 -15.52
C SER A 76 -7.57 2.10 -14.16
N ILE A 77 -7.87 2.80 -13.07
CA ILE A 77 -7.70 2.27 -11.70
C ILE A 77 -8.55 1.01 -11.51
N ASN A 78 -9.84 1.05 -11.88
CA ASN A 78 -10.73 -0.12 -11.73
C ASN A 78 -10.15 -1.36 -12.42
N SER A 79 -9.78 -1.22 -13.70
CA SER A 79 -9.22 -2.32 -14.49
C SER A 79 -7.89 -2.84 -13.92
N GLN A 80 -7.02 -1.95 -13.42
CA GLN A 80 -5.75 -2.35 -12.81
C GLN A 80 -5.96 -3.09 -11.48
N VAL A 81 -6.94 -2.69 -10.68
CA VAL A 81 -7.29 -3.37 -9.42
C VAL A 81 -7.86 -4.77 -9.71
N GLU A 82 -8.70 -4.92 -10.73
CA GLU A 82 -9.19 -6.23 -11.18
C GLU A 82 -8.04 -7.16 -11.60
N VAL A 83 -7.15 -6.68 -12.48
CA VAL A 83 -5.97 -7.45 -12.92
C VAL A 83 -5.07 -7.82 -11.74
N PHE A 84 -4.89 -6.90 -10.78
CA PHE A 84 -4.15 -7.18 -9.55
C PHE A 84 -4.81 -8.30 -8.74
N MET A 85 -6.12 -8.28 -8.56
CA MET A 85 -6.85 -9.30 -7.80
C MET A 85 -6.84 -10.68 -8.48
N ASP A 86 -6.88 -10.72 -9.81
CA ASP A 86 -6.69 -11.96 -10.58
C ASP A 86 -5.28 -12.52 -10.41
N GLY A 87 -4.27 -11.65 -10.43
CA GLY A 87 -2.87 -12.01 -10.13
C GLY A 87 -2.70 -12.55 -8.71
N MET A 88 -3.33 -11.92 -7.72
CA MET A 88 -3.33 -12.38 -6.33
C MET A 88 -4.00 -13.74 -6.19
N THR A 89 -5.13 -13.97 -6.86
CA THR A 89 -5.82 -15.28 -6.87
C THR A 89 -4.92 -16.37 -7.45
N SER A 90 -4.28 -16.09 -8.59
CA SER A 90 -3.35 -17.01 -9.24
C SER A 90 -2.15 -17.34 -8.33
N LEU A 91 -1.61 -16.35 -7.61
CA LEU A 91 -0.55 -16.54 -6.63
C LEU A 91 -1.01 -17.45 -5.47
N ALA A 92 -2.22 -17.25 -4.96
CA ALA A 92 -2.77 -18.10 -3.90
C ALA A 92 -2.97 -19.55 -4.36
N ASP A 93 -3.48 -19.76 -5.57
CA ASP A 93 -3.64 -21.11 -6.14
C ASP A 93 -2.28 -21.81 -6.29
N GLY A 94 -1.26 -21.10 -6.79
CA GLY A 94 0.10 -21.61 -6.90
C GLY A 94 0.71 -21.96 -5.54
N LEU A 95 0.55 -21.09 -4.54
CA LEU A 95 1.03 -21.34 -3.18
C LEU A 95 0.31 -22.52 -2.51
N HIS A 96 -1.00 -22.62 -2.70
CA HIS A 96 -1.80 -23.73 -2.20
C HIS A 96 -1.33 -25.05 -2.82
N ALA A 97 -1.22 -25.13 -4.15
CA ALA A 97 -0.75 -26.32 -4.87
C ALA A 97 0.66 -26.75 -4.46
N LEU A 98 1.58 -25.79 -4.28
CA LEU A 98 2.93 -26.05 -3.78
C LEU A 98 2.89 -26.66 -2.37
N SER A 99 2.07 -26.08 -1.48
CA SER A 99 1.97 -26.54 -0.09
C SER A 99 1.38 -27.96 0.02
N GLU A 100 0.38 -28.29 -0.81
CA GLU A 100 -0.20 -29.64 -0.85
C GLU A 100 0.79 -30.66 -1.41
N SER A 101 1.50 -30.30 -2.49
CA SER A 101 2.51 -31.18 -3.10
C SER A 101 3.65 -31.48 -2.11
N LEU A 102 4.16 -30.44 -1.43
CA LEU A 102 5.21 -30.59 -0.43
C LEU A 102 4.75 -31.47 0.75
N ALA A 103 3.53 -31.25 1.25
CA ALA A 103 2.98 -32.06 2.33
C ALA A 103 2.78 -33.53 1.90
N ALA A 104 2.30 -33.76 0.67
CA ALA A 104 2.11 -35.11 0.12
C ALA A 104 3.43 -35.85 -0.03
N ASP A 105 4.47 -35.20 -0.55
CA ASP A 105 5.78 -35.84 -0.73
C ASP A 105 6.49 -36.08 0.61
N LEU A 106 6.50 -35.10 1.51
CA LEU A 106 7.10 -35.26 2.83
C LEU A 106 6.35 -36.25 3.72
N SER A 107 5.05 -36.47 3.50
CA SER A 107 4.30 -37.51 4.24
C SER A 107 4.83 -38.93 4.02
N ARG A 108 5.61 -39.14 2.95
CA ARG A 108 6.24 -40.43 2.63
C ARG A 108 7.61 -40.62 3.30
N THR A 109 8.20 -39.55 3.85
CA THR A 109 9.46 -39.65 4.59
C THR A 109 9.25 -40.27 5.97
N GLU A 110 10.24 -41.04 6.44
CA GLU A 110 10.19 -41.68 7.77
C GLU A 110 10.40 -40.67 8.93
N ASP A 111 10.94 -39.48 8.62
CA ASP A 111 11.19 -38.45 9.62
C ASP A 111 9.89 -37.77 10.07
N ARG A 112 9.43 -38.15 11.26
CA ARG A 112 8.25 -37.58 11.91
C ARG A 112 8.30 -36.06 12.07
N ARG A 113 9.48 -35.46 12.21
CA ARG A 113 9.62 -33.99 12.34
C ARG A 113 9.35 -33.30 11.01
N MET A 114 9.92 -33.80 9.92
CA MET A 114 9.66 -33.28 8.57
C MET A 114 8.17 -33.36 8.21
N VAL A 115 7.51 -34.47 8.55
CA VAL A 115 6.06 -34.63 8.35
C VAL A 115 5.26 -33.61 9.17
N ALA A 116 5.63 -33.40 10.44
CA ALA A 116 4.94 -32.42 11.28
C ALA A 116 5.12 -30.98 10.76
N ASP A 117 6.34 -30.62 10.34
CA ASP A 117 6.65 -29.29 9.82
C ASP A 117 5.99 -29.03 8.47
N SER A 118 5.92 -30.04 7.58
CA SER A 118 5.19 -29.93 6.31
C SER A 118 3.69 -29.70 6.53
N CYS A 119 3.10 -30.35 7.54
CA CYS A 119 1.71 -30.12 7.93
C CYS A 119 1.47 -28.71 8.47
N ARG A 120 2.40 -28.18 9.30
CA ARG A 120 2.34 -26.80 9.80
C ARG A 120 2.44 -25.78 8.68
N LEU A 121 3.38 -25.97 7.76
CA LEU A 121 3.55 -25.09 6.60
C LEU A 121 2.31 -25.11 5.70
N ARG A 122 1.73 -26.29 5.45
CA ARG A 122 0.46 -26.41 4.73
C ARG A 122 -0.69 -25.69 5.45
N GLN A 123 -0.77 -25.81 6.77
CA GLN A 123 -1.78 -25.09 7.55
C GLN A 123 -1.62 -23.56 7.42
N ALA A 124 -0.39 -23.06 7.51
CA ALA A 124 -0.08 -21.64 7.30
C ALA A 124 -0.43 -21.19 5.88
N ALA A 125 -0.07 -21.97 4.85
CA ALA A 125 -0.45 -21.70 3.47
C ALA A 125 -1.98 -21.66 3.30
N ASN A 126 -2.73 -22.55 3.96
CA ASN A 126 -4.18 -22.55 3.93
C ASN A 126 -4.80 -21.32 4.64
N GLN A 127 -4.18 -20.81 5.71
CA GLN A 127 -4.60 -19.53 6.34
C GLN A 127 -4.39 -18.32 5.41
N ILE A 128 -3.49 -18.43 4.44
CA ILE A 128 -3.22 -17.36 3.47
C ILE A 128 -4.15 -17.49 2.26
N THR A 129 -4.20 -18.67 1.65
CA THR A 129 -4.66 -18.88 0.27
C THR A 129 -6.13 -19.25 0.13
N ARG A 130 -6.77 -19.82 1.16
CA ARG A 130 -8.12 -20.39 1.04
C ARG A 130 -9.21 -19.36 0.78
N ALA A 131 -9.65 -19.21 -0.46
CA ALA A 131 -10.72 -18.28 -0.82
C ALA A 131 -12.09 -18.61 -0.18
N ASP A 132 -12.32 -19.88 0.18
CA ASP A 132 -13.56 -20.36 0.79
C ASP A 132 -13.64 -20.14 2.31
N ALA A 133 -12.50 -19.89 2.96
CA ALA A 133 -12.43 -19.65 4.39
C ALA A 133 -12.49 -18.14 4.67
N PRO A 134 -13.53 -17.62 5.37
CA PRO A 134 -13.72 -16.16 5.54
C PRO A 134 -12.62 -15.49 6.37
N HIS A 135 -11.88 -16.27 7.15
CA HIS A 135 -10.77 -15.80 7.99
C HIS A 135 -9.41 -15.90 7.30
N SER A 136 -9.35 -16.43 6.07
CA SER A 136 -8.09 -16.44 5.34
C SER A 136 -7.71 -15.04 4.90
N CYS A 137 -6.41 -14.82 4.73
CA CYS A 137 -5.87 -13.54 4.27
C CYS A 137 -6.43 -13.18 2.89
N MET A 138 -6.48 -14.14 1.96
CA MET A 138 -6.98 -13.94 0.60
C MET A 138 -8.49 -13.62 0.57
N ALA A 139 -9.32 -14.38 1.28
CA ALA A 139 -10.77 -14.14 1.30
C ALA A 139 -11.10 -12.76 1.89
N LYS A 140 -10.38 -12.37 2.95
CA LYS A 140 -10.52 -11.05 3.56
C LYS A 140 -10.08 -9.94 2.63
N LEU A 141 -8.92 -10.08 1.96
CA LEU A 141 -8.44 -9.11 0.97
C LEU A 141 -9.46 -8.93 -0.15
N LYS A 142 -9.94 -10.03 -0.76
CA LYS A 142 -10.92 -9.99 -1.86
C LYS A 142 -12.19 -9.26 -1.45
N ARG A 143 -12.83 -9.68 -0.36
CA ARG A 143 -14.05 -9.05 0.14
C ARG A 143 -13.85 -7.56 0.42
N ASN A 144 -12.73 -7.20 1.05
CA ASN A 144 -12.46 -5.81 1.40
C ASN A 144 -12.11 -4.97 0.16
N MET A 145 -11.45 -5.54 -0.85
CA MET A 145 -11.16 -4.86 -2.12
C MET A 145 -12.45 -4.61 -2.89
N ASP A 146 -13.31 -5.62 -3.01
CA ASP A 146 -14.61 -5.52 -3.67
C ASP A 146 -15.46 -4.43 -3.02
N PHE A 147 -15.59 -4.45 -1.70
CA PHE A 147 -16.47 -3.55 -0.95
C PHE A 147 -15.92 -2.13 -0.82
N ASN A 148 -14.63 -1.94 -0.53
CA ASN A 148 -14.08 -0.63 -0.22
C ASN A 148 -13.47 0.09 -1.42
N VAL A 149 -13.20 -0.61 -2.53
CA VAL A 149 -12.54 -0.02 -3.70
C VAL A 149 -13.39 -0.20 -4.96
N LEU A 150 -13.64 -1.44 -5.40
CA LEU A 150 -14.29 -1.69 -6.69
C LEU A 150 -15.72 -1.17 -6.72
N GLN A 151 -16.58 -1.52 -5.75
CA GLN A 151 -17.97 -1.05 -5.71
C GLN A 151 -18.11 0.49 -5.66
N PRO A 152 -17.34 1.22 -4.81
CA PRO A 152 -17.31 2.68 -4.86
C PRO A 152 -16.91 3.24 -6.23
N ILE A 153 -15.87 2.69 -6.87
CA ILE A 153 -15.43 3.15 -8.19
C ILE A 153 -16.51 2.89 -9.24
N GLU A 154 -17.12 1.70 -9.26
CA GLU A 154 -18.23 1.37 -10.15
C GLU A 154 -19.41 2.34 -9.97
N SER A 155 -19.73 2.69 -8.72
CA SER A 155 -20.77 3.68 -8.40
C SER A 155 -20.42 5.07 -8.95
N HIS A 156 -19.16 5.51 -8.81
CA HIS A 156 -18.68 6.76 -9.41
C HIS A 156 -18.79 6.72 -10.94
N LEU A 157 -18.34 5.65 -11.59
CA LEU A 157 -18.43 5.49 -13.04
C LEU A 157 -19.88 5.51 -13.55
N ALA A 158 -20.80 4.86 -12.82
CA ALA A 158 -22.22 4.89 -13.15
C ALA A 158 -22.83 6.30 -13.01
N ASN A 159 -22.39 7.07 -12.02
CA ASN A 159 -22.83 8.46 -11.85
C ASN A 159 -22.21 9.40 -12.89
N ASN A 160 -20.97 9.16 -13.29
CA ASN A 160 -20.33 9.88 -14.40
C ASN A 160 -21.08 9.66 -15.71
N GLU A 161 -21.60 8.46 -15.96
CA GLU A 161 -22.44 8.20 -17.14
C GLU A 161 -23.75 9.00 -17.11
N LYS A 162 -24.43 9.05 -15.94
CA LYS A 162 -25.61 9.92 -15.79
C LYS A 162 -25.27 11.39 -16.03
N LEU A 163 -24.12 11.85 -15.57
CA LEU A 163 -23.69 13.23 -15.79
C LEU A 163 -23.42 13.52 -17.28
N ARG A 164 -22.89 12.55 -18.04
CA ARG A 164 -22.81 12.66 -19.51
C ARG A 164 -24.18 12.79 -20.17
N GLU A 165 -25.18 12.04 -19.70
CA GLU A 165 -26.56 12.21 -20.19
C GLU A 165 -27.09 13.63 -19.92
N GLU A 166 -26.74 14.23 -18.76
CA GLU A 166 -27.07 15.61 -18.45
C GLU A 166 -26.32 16.63 -19.33
N PHE A 167 -25.09 16.35 -19.77
CA PHE A 167 -24.37 17.16 -20.76
C PHE A 167 -25.11 17.16 -22.11
N GLU A 168 -25.57 15.99 -22.56
CA GLU A 168 -26.33 15.86 -23.80
C GLU A 168 -27.72 16.52 -23.69
N LYS A 169 -28.35 16.50 -22.50
CA LYS A 169 -29.56 17.30 -22.24
C LYS A 169 -29.27 18.79 -22.32
N ARG A 170 -28.20 19.27 -21.69
CA ARG A 170 -27.76 20.67 -21.77
C ARG A 170 -27.52 21.11 -23.21
N ARG A 171 -26.80 20.29 -23.99
CA ARG A 171 -26.54 20.56 -25.41
C ARG A 171 -27.83 20.71 -26.22
N ARG A 172 -28.79 19.79 -26.04
CA ARG A 172 -30.12 19.90 -26.68
C ARG A 172 -30.86 21.18 -26.29
N ARG A 173 -30.84 21.58 -25.01
CA ARG A 173 -31.45 22.84 -24.55
C ARG A 173 -30.77 24.07 -25.15
N LEU A 174 -29.46 24.03 -25.34
CA LEU A 174 -28.73 25.11 -26.01
C LEU A 174 -29.14 25.24 -27.49
N ASP A 175 -29.31 24.12 -28.18
CA ASP A 175 -29.77 24.12 -29.58
C ASP A 175 -31.21 24.64 -29.71
N GLU A 176 -32.11 24.26 -28.78
CA GLU A 176 -33.47 24.81 -28.68
C GLU A 176 -33.46 26.33 -28.45
N LEU A 177 -32.63 26.81 -27.51
CA LEU A 177 -32.45 28.25 -27.24
C LEU A 177 -31.93 28.98 -28.48
N LYS A 178 -30.93 28.44 -29.19
CA LYS A 178 -30.42 29.02 -30.43
C LYS A 178 -31.50 29.10 -31.51
N CYS A 179 -32.35 28.09 -31.62
CA CYS A 179 -33.48 28.11 -32.56
C CYS A 179 -34.50 29.20 -32.20
N ALA A 180 -34.88 29.31 -30.92
CA ALA A 180 -35.79 30.35 -30.44
C ALA A 180 -35.20 31.76 -30.60
N SER A 181 -33.89 31.92 -30.40
CA SER A 181 -33.18 33.18 -30.63
C SER A 181 -33.26 33.61 -32.09
N LYS A 182 -32.98 32.70 -33.04
CA LYS A 182 -33.09 32.98 -34.47
C LYS A 182 -34.50 33.41 -34.89
N GLN A 183 -35.54 32.82 -34.28
CA GLN A 183 -36.93 33.23 -34.52
C GLN A 183 -37.18 34.66 -34.00
N MET A 184 -36.68 34.99 -32.81
CA MET A 184 -36.75 36.35 -32.27
C MET A 184 -36.03 37.37 -33.16
N ASP A 185 -34.84 37.02 -33.67
CA ASP A 185 -34.06 37.88 -34.55
C ASP A 185 -34.77 38.10 -35.90
N GLU A 186 -35.43 37.07 -36.45
CA GLU A 186 -36.21 37.18 -37.68
C GLU A 186 -37.43 38.11 -37.51
N VAL A 187 -38.16 37.97 -36.40
CA VAL A 187 -39.31 38.84 -36.08
C VAL A 187 -38.84 40.29 -35.87
N THR A 188 -37.72 40.48 -35.18
CA THR A 188 -37.11 41.80 -34.95
C THR A 188 -36.63 42.43 -36.26
N ARG A 189 -35.96 41.66 -37.12
CA ARG A 189 -35.51 42.11 -38.46
C ARG A 189 -36.66 42.48 -39.39
N ARG A 190 -37.84 41.90 -39.21
CA ARG A 190 -39.07 42.26 -39.95
C ARG A 190 -39.80 43.47 -39.38
N GLU A 191 -39.31 44.06 -38.29
CA GLU A 191 -39.91 45.22 -37.61
C GLU A 191 -41.39 44.97 -37.24
N LEU A 192 -41.73 43.73 -36.84
CA LEU A 192 -43.08 43.43 -36.39
C LEU A 192 -43.39 44.19 -35.09
N SER A 193 -44.62 44.68 -34.95
CA SER A 193 -45.06 45.39 -33.74
C SER A 193 -44.96 44.48 -32.52
N GLU A 194 -44.60 45.02 -31.35
CA GLU A 194 -44.63 44.27 -30.09
C GLU A 194 -46.02 43.73 -29.72
N SER A 195 -47.08 44.31 -30.30
CA SER A 195 -48.47 43.86 -30.14
C SER A 195 -48.85 42.73 -31.12
N ASP A 196 -48.01 42.43 -32.11
CA ASP A 196 -48.23 41.33 -33.05
C ASP A 196 -48.17 39.99 -32.30
N GLN A 197 -49.16 39.14 -32.54
CA GLN A 197 -49.23 37.81 -31.95
C GLN A 197 -47.98 36.97 -32.25
N ARG A 198 -47.38 37.11 -33.43
CA ARG A 198 -46.15 36.39 -33.81
C ARG A 198 -44.95 36.83 -32.96
N PHE A 199 -44.84 38.14 -32.70
CA PHE A 199 -43.80 38.68 -31.84
C PHE A 199 -43.95 38.16 -30.40
N LEU A 200 -45.19 38.18 -29.87
CA LEU A 200 -45.48 37.68 -28.53
C LEU A 200 -45.16 36.19 -28.38
N MET A 201 -45.51 35.36 -29.37
CA MET A 201 -45.20 33.92 -29.36
C MET A 201 -43.69 33.65 -29.38
N ALA A 202 -42.95 34.27 -30.31
CA ALA A 202 -41.50 34.11 -30.38
C ALA A 202 -40.81 34.57 -29.07
N ARG A 203 -41.29 35.68 -28.49
CA ARG A 203 -40.74 36.20 -27.22
C ARG A 203 -41.00 35.25 -26.06
N GLN A 204 -42.17 34.63 -26.02
CA GLN A 204 -42.50 33.63 -25.01
C GLN A 204 -41.65 32.38 -25.18
N GLU A 205 -41.51 31.86 -26.40
CA GLU A 205 -40.70 30.67 -26.70
C GLU A 205 -39.22 30.88 -26.35
N TYR A 206 -38.66 32.04 -26.69
CA TYR A 206 -37.30 32.41 -26.31
C TYR A 206 -37.12 32.46 -24.79
N LYS A 207 -38.04 33.13 -24.06
CA LYS A 207 -37.99 33.20 -22.59
C LYS A 207 -38.08 31.82 -21.94
N THR A 208 -38.98 30.97 -22.43
CA THR A 208 -39.15 29.60 -21.92
C THR A 208 -37.92 28.76 -22.19
N SER A 209 -37.37 28.80 -23.41
CA SER A 209 -36.16 28.05 -23.78
C SER A 209 -34.94 28.53 -22.98
N LYS A 210 -34.78 29.85 -22.80
CA LYS A 210 -33.72 30.44 -21.98
C LYS A 210 -33.81 29.95 -20.54
N SER A 211 -34.99 30.01 -19.93
CA SER A 211 -35.19 29.52 -18.56
C SER A 211 -34.90 28.02 -18.41
N TYR A 212 -35.21 27.18 -19.41
CA TYR A 212 -34.88 25.76 -19.37
C TYR A 212 -33.38 25.50 -19.56
N PHE A 213 -32.73 26.23 -20.45
CA PHE A 213 -31.28 26.15 -20.63
C PHE A 213 -30.56 26.59 -19.36
N ASP A 214 -30.86 27.77 -18.81
CA ASP A 214 -30.20 28.31 -17.61
C ASP A 214 -30.26 27.34 -16.42
N LYS A 215 -31.43 26.70 -16.21
CA LYS A 215 -31.59 25.69 -15.16
C LYS A 215 -30.72 24.45 -15.37
N GLN A 216 -30.67 23.97 -16.61
CA GLN A 216 -29.89 22.78 -16.96
C GLN A 216 -28.38 23.08 -16.92
N ASP A 217 -27.98 24.25 -17.40
CA ASP A 217 -26.61 24.75 -17.38
C ASP A 217 -26.08 24.87 -15.95
N GLN A 218 -26.85 25.55 -15.08
CA GLN A 218 -26.52 25.68 -13.66
C GLN A 218 -26.35 24.31 -13.00
N HIS A 219 -27.29 23.38 -13.23
CA HIS A 219 -27.24 22.04 -12.63
C HIS A 219 -25.97 21.28 -13.04
N VAL A 220 -25.63 21.30 -14.33
CA VAL A 220 -24.42 20.63 -14.84
C VAL A 220 -23.15 21.30 -14.30
N PHE A 221 -23.11 22.63 -14.28
CA PHE A 221 -21.96 23.38 -13.81
C PHE A 221 -21.68 23.13 -12.32
N GLU A 222 -22.71 23.12 -11.48
CA GLU A 222 -22.58 22.81 -10.06
C GLU A 222 -21.98 21.43 -9.82
N TRP A 223 -22.38 20.41 -10.60
CA TRP A 223 -21.82 19.07 -10.51
C TRP A 223 -20.37 18.99 -10.99
N LEU A 224 -20.05 19.62 -12.13
CA LEU A 224 -18.68 19.69 -12.63
C LEU A 224 -17.76 20.36 -11.61
N TYR A 225 -18.22 21.47 -11.02
CA TYR A 225 -17.47 22.19 -9.99
C TYR A 225 -17.28 21.36 -8.72
N ALA A 226 -18.32 20.66 -8.26
CA ALA A 226 -18.23 19.78 -7.09
C ALA A 226 -17.27 18.61 -7.32
N LEU A 227 -17.27 18.02 -8.53
CA LEU A 227 -16.35 16.94 -8.88
C LEU A 227 -14.90 17.44 -8.94
N GLU A 228 -14.65 18.60 -9.54
CA GLU A 228 -13.30 19.16 -9.60
C GLU A 228 -12.74 19.44 -8.20
N LEU A 229 -13.59 19.96 -7.30
CA LEU A 229 -13.20 20.22 -5.90
C LEU A 229 -12.81 18.93 -5.15
N HIS A 230 -13.52 17.83 -5.40
CA HIS A 230 -13.35 16.56 -4.65
C HIS A 230 -12.56 15.48 -5.40
N ARG A 231 -12.11 15.74 -6.64
CA ARG A 231 -11.38 14.78 -7.46
C ARG A 231 -10.19 14.17 -6.73
N ASN A 232 -9.34 15.04 -6.17
CA ASN A 232 -8.12 14.60 -5.50
C ASN A 232 -8.43 13.80 -4.23
N ASP A 233 -9.44 14.20 -3.46
CA ASP A 233 -9.86 13.48 -2.26
C ASP A 233 -10.35 12.06 -2.57
N ILE A 234 -11.11 11.90 -3.67
CA ILE A 234 -11.60 10.59 -4.12
C ILE A 234 -10.42 9.69 -4.49
N LEU A 235 -9.49 10.20 -5.29
CA LEU A 235 -8.30 9.45 -5.73
C LEU A 235 -7.39 9.09 -4.55
N ASP A 236 -7.16 10.03 -3.63
CA ASP A 236 -6.36 9.81 -2.44
C ASP A 236 -7.01 8.78 -1.50
N SER A 237 -8.33 8.87 -1.30
CA SER A 237 -9.09 7.88 -0.52
C SER A 237 -8.95 6.47 -1.10
N CYS A 238 -9.08 6.33 -2.42
CA CYS A 238 -8.87 5.08 -3.12
C CYS A 238 -7.44 4.55 -2.92
N MET A 239 -6.43 5.40 -3.12
CA MET A 239 -5.02 5.04 -2.99
C MET A 239 -4.66 4.62 -1.56
N GLN A 240 -5.14 5.35 -0.55
CA GLN A 240 -4.87 5.02 0.85
C GLN A 240 -5.55 3.73 1.27
N THR A 241 -6.77 3.50 0.81
CA THR A 241 -7.49 2.24 1.04
C THR A 241 -6.72 1.06 0.44
N LEU A 242 -6.26 1.19 -0.81
CA LEU A 242 -5.43 0.16 -1.46
C LEU A 242 -4.16 -0.17 -0.66
N LYS A 243 -3.42 0.85 -0.23
CA LYS A 243 -2.21 0.68 0.59
C LYS A 243 -2.50 -0.05 1.89
N TYR A 244 -3.57 0.36 2.59
CA TYR A 244 -3.98 -0.26 3.83
C TYR A 244 -4.32 -1.74 3.65
N LEU A 245 -5.12 -2.08 2.63
CA LEU A 245 -5.51 -3.47 2.36
C LEU A 245 -4.33 -4.35 1.97
N GLN A 246 -3.39 -3.83 1.17
CA GLN A 246 -2.15 -4.54 0.84
C GLN A 246 -1.30 -4.79 2.09
N TYR A 247 -1.10 -3.75 2.92
CA TYR A 247 -0.36 -3.88 4.18
C TYR A 247 -0.99 -4.93 5.10
N GLU A 248 -2.31 -4.89 5.28
CA GLU A 248 -3.04 -5.84 6.11
C GLU A 248 -2.86 -7.29 5.60
N PHE A 249 -2.96 -7.50 4.29
CA PHE A 249 -2.74 -8.82 3.68
C PHE A 249 -1.32 -9.34 3.92
N PHE A 250 -0.30 -8.52 3.65
CA PHE A 250 1.09 -8.95 3.80
C PHE A 250 1.47 -9.18 5.26
N ALA A 251 1.03 -8.32 6.17
CA ALA A 251 1.26 -8.48 7.60
C ALA A 251 0.62 -9.77 8.13
N ALA A 252 -0.66 -10.01 7.80
CA ALA A 252 -1.35 -11.23 8.21
C ALA A 252 -0.70 -12.50 7.62
N SER A 253 -0.28 -12.45 6.36
CA SER A 253 0.42 -13.55 5.71
C SER A 253 1.79 -13.83 6.35
N ALA A 254 2.54 -12.79 6.69
CA ALA A 254 3.81 -12.92 7.40
C ALA A 254 3.63 -13.55 8.79
N HIS A 255 2.58 -13.17 9.53
CA HIS A 255 2.26 -13.78 10.82
C HIS A 255 1.84 -15.26 10.69
N ALA A 256 1.07 -15.60 9.66
CA ALA A 256 0.71 -17.00 9.39
C ALA A 256 1.96 -17.85 9.13
N LEU A 257 2.89 -17.36 8.30
CA LEU A 257 4.14 -18.06 8.00
C LEU A 257 5.09 -18.12 9.20
N SER A 258 5.28 -17.02 9.94
CA SER A 258 6.22 -16.99 11.06
C SER A 258 5.87 -17.99 12.16
N SER A 259 4.58 -18.26 12.36
CA SER A 259 4.11 -19.29 13.30
C SER A 259 4.49 -20.73 12.89
N SER A 260 4.78 -20.95 11.61
CA SER A 260 5.20 -22.25 11.05
C SER A 260 6.71 -22.43 10.98
N LEU A 261 7.48 -21.35 11.14
CA LEU A 261 8.94 -21.38 11.09
C LEU A 261 9.52 -21.77 12.46
N PRO A 262 10.67 -22.47 12.50
CA PRO A 262 11.35 -22.78 13.76
C PRO A 262 11.84 -21.50 14.45
N ALA A 263 11.74 -21.47 15.79
CA ALA A 263 12.10 -20.30 16.62
C ALA A 263 13.57 -19.85 16.48
N ARG A 264 14.46 -20.77 16.07
CA ARG A 264 15.84 -20.44 15.68
C ARG A 264 16.04 -20.96 14.26
N MET A 265 16.11 -20.05 13.29
CA MET A 265 16.56 -20.37 11.93
C MET A 265 18.07 -20.64 11.93
N ALA A 266 18.46 -21.87 12.24
CA ALA A 266 19.81 -22.36 11.92
C ALA A 266 19.81 -22.81 10.45
N PHE A 267 19.56 -21.88 9.53
CA PHE A 267 19.58 -22.21 8.10
C PHE A 267 21.03 -22.46 7.70
N ARG A 268 21.37 -23.72 7.41
CA ARG A 268 22.60 -24.04 6.67
C ARG A 268 22.24 -24.08 5.20
N PRO A 269 22.79 -23.18 4.36
CA PRO A 269 22.54 -23.24 2.91
C PRO A 269 22.83 -24.64 2.38
N MET A 270 21.98 -25.17 1.49
CA MET A 270 22.20 -26.52 0.94
C MET A 270 23.55 -26.67 0.24
N ALA A 271 24.09 -25.59 -0.33
CA ALA A 271 25.44 -25.56 -0.91
C ALA A 271 26.55 -25.84 0.12
N GLU A 272 26.32 -25.56 1.40
CA GLU A 272 27.23 -25.88 2.51
C GLU A 272 27.01 -27.29 3.07
N MET A 273 25.94 -27.96 2.64
CA MET A 273 25.60 -29.34 3.01
C MET A 273 26.01 -30.35 1.92
N LEU A 274 26.85 -29.93 0.96
CA LEU A 274 27.45 -30.84 -0.01
C LEU A 274 28.37 -31.85 0.69
N PRO A 275 28.45 -33.11 0.22
CA PRO A 275 29.26 -34.15 0.85
C PRO A 275 30.70 -33.71 1.11
N GLU A 276 31.32 -33.00 0.17
CA GLU A 276 32.70 -32.53 0.27
C GLU A 276 32.89 -31.48 1.38
N CYS A 277 31.88 -30.61 1.58
CA CYS A 277 31.87 -29.62 2.65
C CYS A 277 31.63 -30.27 4.01
N LEU A 278 30.77 -31.29 4.06
CA LEU A 278 30.48 -32.03 5.29
C LEU A 278 31.66 -32.90 5.72
N GLU A 279 32.34 -33.57 4.78
CA GLU A 279 33.55 -34.36 5.06
C GLU A 279 34.63 -33.50 5.72
N ALA A 280 34.88 -32.30 5.19
CA ALA A 280 35.82 -31.36 5.79
C ALA A 280 35.43 -30.92 7.22
N GLN A 281 34.13 -30.83 7.51
CA GLN A 281 33.66 -30.49 8.85
C GLN A 281 33.80 -31.70 9.80
N VAL A 282 33.43 -32.90 9.35
CA VAL A 282 33.54 -34.14 10.13
C VAL A 282 35.00 -34.42 10.47
N ASP A 283 35.92 -34.29 9.50
CA ASP A 283 37.37 -34.47 9.72
C ASP A 283 37.91 -33.55 10.83
N LEU A 284 37.41 -32.32 10.87
CA LEU A 284 37.82 -31.33 11.86
C LEU A 284 37.27 -31.68 13.24
N GLU A 285 35.99 -32.06 13.32
CA GLU A 285 35.37 -32.51 14.58
C GLU A 285 36.03 -33.78 15.13
N VAL A 286 36.42 -34.73 14.26
CA VAL A 286 37.16 -35.93 14.65
C VAL A 286 38.55 -35.57 15.18
N ARG A 287 39.30 -34.69 14.49
CA ARG A 287 40.62 -34.23 14.95
C ARG A 287 40.56 -33.44 16.26
N GLU A 288 39.55 -32.58 16.42
CA GLU A 288 39.34 -31.86 17.68
C GLU A 288 39.04 -32.83 18.83
N ALA A 289 38.22 -33.86 18.58
CA ALA A 289 37.97 -34.91 19.56
C ALA A 289 39.24 -35.73 19.91
N GLU A 290 40.10 -36.04 18.94
CA GLU A 290 41.38 -36.73 19.16
C GLU A 290 42.38 -35.88 19.98
N ASN A 291 42.43 -34.57 19.73
CA ASN A 291 43.27 -33.65 20.49
C ASN A 291 42.75 -33.51 21.94
N ASP A 292 41.44 -33.48 22.15
CA ASP A 292 40.81 -33.45 23.48
C ASP A 292 41.09 -34.72 24.30
N VAL A 293 41.29 -35.88 23.65
CA VAL A 293 41.67 -37.14 24.32
C VAL A 293 43.14 -37.14 24.74
N THR A 294 43.98 -36.34 24.10
CA THR A 294 45.43 -36.30 24.36
C THR A 294 45.78 -35.32 25.49
N GLU A 295 44.89 -34.40 25.85
CA GLU A 295 44.98 -33.53 27.03
C GLU A 295 44.50 -34.21 28.34
N GLY A 296 44.80 -35.49 28.54
CA GLY A 296 44.72 -36.16 29.84
C GLY A 296 43.31 -36.37 30.45
N PRO A 297 43.07 -37.49 31.15
CA PRO A 297 41.78 -37.77 31.75
C PRO A 297 41.58 -36.89 33.00
N ARG A 298 40.98 -35.71 32.87
CA ARG A 298 40.17 -35.18 33.98
C ARG A 298 38.92 -36.03 34.08
N MET A 299 39.04 -37.14 34.80
CA MET A 299 37.93 -37.98 35.27
C MET A 299 36.83 -37.08 35.84
N GLY A 300 35.66 -37.04 35.21
CA GLY A 300 34.46 -36.53 35.87
C GLY A 300 33.37 -35.98 34.97
N ASP A 301 33.68 -35.23 33.92
CA ASP A 301 32.65 -34.48 33.20
C ASP A 301 32.35 -35.08 31.82
N GLY A 302 31.39 -36.01 31.82
CA GLY A 302 30.81 -36.55 30.60
C GLY A 302 30.21 -35.45 29.72
N PHE A 303 30.05 -35.76 28.43
CA PHE A 303 29.45 -34.90 27.39
C PHE A 303 28.21 -34.10 27.87
N SER A 304 27.41 -34.69 28.75
CA SER A 304 26.25 -34.08 29.39
C SER A 304 26.58 -32.83 30.20
N VAL A 305 27.69 -32.81 30.95
CA VAL A 305 28.10 -31.67 31.77
C VAL A 305 28.62 -30.53 30.89
N ARG A 306 29.38 -30.83 29.83
CA ARG A 306 29.85 -29.80 28.88
C ARG A 306 28.71 -29.21 28.05
N LEU A 307 27.68 -29.98 27.72
CA LEU A 307 26.48 -29.47 27.04
C LEU A 307 25.67 -28.57 27.99
N VAL A 308 25.54 -28.97 29.26
CA VAL A 308 24.91 -28.15 30.31
C VAL A 308 25.73 -26.91 30.62
N GLU A 309 27.06 -26.96 30.68
CA GLU A 309 27.93 -25.79 30.84
C GLU A 309 27.89 -24.84 29.63
N ARG A 310 27.68 -25.35 28.41
CA ARG A 310 27.46 -24.49 27.22
C ARG A 310 26.09 -23.82 27.25
N LEU A 311 25.06 -24.55 27.69
CA LEU A 311 23.73 -23.98 27.91
C LEU A 311 23.73 -22.96 29.06
N VAL A 312 24.48 -23.22 30.13
CA VAL A 312 24.63 -22.31 31.27
C VAL A 312 25.51 -21.10 30.89
N ARG A 313 26.56 -21.26 30.08
CA ARG A 313 27.37 -20.11 29.59
C ARG A 313 26.65 -19.23 28.58
N ASP A 314 25.70 -19.78 27.81
CA ASP A 314 24.86 -18.98 26.91
C ASP A 314 23.69 -18.29 27.65
N ASP A 315 23.37 -18.71 28.89
CA ASP A 315 22.43 -18.04 29.80
C ASP A 315 23.12 -17.11 30.83
N ASP A 316 24.45 -17.13 30.92
CA ASP A 316 25.23 -16.44 31.97
C ASP A 316 26.23 -15.41 31.39
N GLU A 317 25.72 -14.48 30.58
CA GLU A 317 26.38 -13.16 30.49
C GLU A 317 26.02 -12.30 31.72
N GLY A 318 26.69 -12.64 32.83
CA GLY A 318 27.35 -11.70 33.74
C GLY A 318 26.59 -10.49 34.26
N GLN A 319 25.86 -10.66 35.36
CA GLN A 319 26.02 -9.87 36.60
C GLN A 319 25.15 -10.48 37.73
N PRO A 320 25.61 -10.45 39.00
CA PRO A 320 24.86 -11.03 40.10
C PRO A 320 23.45 -10.44 40.16
N LEU A 321 22.43 -11.31 40.15
CA LEU A 321 21.02 -10.97 40.21
C LEU A 321 20.69 -10.28 41.54
N GLN A 322 20.98 -8.98 41.66
CA GLN A 322 20.38 -8.17 42.70
C GLN A 322 18.87 -8.10 42.43
N PRO A 323 18.03 -8.45 43.42
CA PRO A 323 16.59 -8.37 43.27
C PRO A 323 16.19 -6.92 43.00
N VAL A 324 15.39 -6.72 41.95
CA VAL A 324 14.87 -5.40 41.60
C VAL A 324 13.73 -5.06 42.56
N ASP A 325 13.80 -3.89 43.18
CA ASP A 325 12.73 -3.40 44.03
C ASP A 325 11.49 -3.07 43.19
N ALA A 326 10.35 -3.68 43.53
CA ALA A 326 9.12 -3.60 42.75
C ALA A 326 8.54 -2.18 42.71
N LEU A 327 8.75 -1.39 43.78
CA LEU A 327 8.29 0.00 43.84
C LEU A 327 9.11 0.88 42.88
N SER A 328 10.43 0.71 42.91
CA SER A 328 11.35 1.39 42.01
C SER A 328 11.08 1.09 40.53
N LEU A 329 10.76 -0.18 40.20
CA LEU A 329 10.39 -0.58 38.85
C LEU A 329 9.05 0.02 38.40
N SER A 330 8.03 0.00 39.27
CA SER A 330 6.72 0.58 38.96
C SER A 330 6.79 2.09 38.68
N SER A 331 7.70 2.79 39.38
CA SER A 331 7.96 4.21 39.17
C SER A 331 8.47 4.49 37.75
N LEU A 332 9.45 3.72 37.26
CA LEU A 332 9.98 3.88 35.89
C LEU A 332 8.95 3.49 34.81
N LEU A 333 8.18 2.43 35.04
CA LEU A 333 7.11 2.01 34.12
C LEU A 333 6.01 3.07 34.01
N SER A 334 5.64 3.71 35.13
CA SER A 334 4.64 4.78 35.15
C SER A 334 5.06 6.03 34.36
N GLN A 335 6.37 6.20 34.14
CA GLN A 335 6.94 7.28 33.34
C GLN A 335 7.05 6.92 31.84
N GLY A 336 6.61 5.72 31.46
CA GLY A 336 6.55 5.28 30.05
C GLY A 336 7.77 4.50 29.56
N PHE A 337 8.71 4.13 30.44
CA PHE A 337 9.84 3.28 30.06
C PHE A 337 9.43 1.80 29.96
N GLU A 338 10.02 1.06 29.03
CA GLU A 338 9.81 -0.38 28.89
C GLU A 338 10.44 -1.17 30.05
N GLU A 339 9.79 -2.28 30.42
CA GLU A 339 10.16 -3.08 31.59
C GLU A 339 11.56 -3.69 31.51
N GLY A 340 11.99 -4.11 30.32
CA GLY A 340 13.31 -4.69 30.10
C GLY A 340 14.45 -3.71 30.41
N PRO A 341 14.52 -2.55 29.72
CA PRO A 341 15.50 -1.50 29.98
C PRO A 341 15.43 -0.97 31.42
N ALA A 342 14.22 -0.78 31.98
CA ALA A 342 14.05 -0.30 33.35
C ALA A 342 14.61 -1.29 34.39
N ARG A 343 14.39 -2.60 34.23
CA ARG A 343 14.99 -3.63 35.09
C ARG A 343 16.51 -3.66 34.97
N LYS A 344 17.07 -3.46 33.77
CA LYS A 344 18.51 -3.42 33.53
C LYS A 344 19.14 -2.20 34.22
N ALA A 345 18.55 -1.01 34.06
CA ALA A 345 19.01 0.23 34.68
C ALA A 345 18.98 0.14 36.22
N LEU A 346 17.90 -0.40 36.79
CA LEU A 346 17.79 -0.57 38.24
C LEU A 346 18.80 -1.58 38.79
N ARG A 347 19.11 -2.67 38.07
CA ARG A 347 20.17 -3.60 38.47
C ARG A 347 21.54 -2.94 38.43
N LEU A 348 21.82 -2.15 37.39
CA LEU A 348 23.10 -1.47 37.22
C LEU A 348 23.38 -0.45 38.33
N HIS A 349 22.34 0.26 38.78
CA HIS A 349 22.44 1.33 39.77
C HIS A 349 21.96 0.93 41.16
N GLY A 350 21.86 -0.37 41.46
CA GLY A 350 21.54 -0.89 42.79
C GLY A 350 20.18 -0.41 43.33
N ASN A 351 19.14 -0.43 42.49
CA ASN A 351 17.79 0.06 42.76
C ASN A 351 17.67 1.56 43.06
N ASN A 352 18.67 2.38 42.72
CA ASN A 352 18.52 3.84 42.76
C ASN A 352 17.71 4.33 41.55
N THR A 353 16.46 4.71 41.78
CA THR A 353 15.52 5.14 40.73
C THR A 353 15.99 6.37 39.97
N GLN A 354 16.59 7.36 40.63
CA GLN A 354 17.04 8.58 39.98
C GLN A 354 18.22 8.29 39.04
N ALA A 355 19.21 7.52 39.49
CA ALA A 355 20.34 7.14 38.67
C ALA A 355 19.93 6.25 37.48
N ALA A 356 18.96 5.36 37.68
CA ALA A 356 18.40 4.53 36.61
C ALA A 356 17.62 5.36 35.57
N LEU A 357 16.89 6.38 36.02
CA LEU A 357 16.15 7.30 35.16
C LEU A 357 17.10 8.19 34.35
N ASP A 358 18.12 8.75 34.99
CA ASP A 358 19.17 9.55 34.32
C ASP A 358 19.90 8.69 33.26
N TRP A 359 20.22 7.43 33.58
CA TRP A 359 20.80 6.47 32.63
C TRP A 359 19.88 6.16 31.45
N LEU A 360 18.57 6.02 31.67
CA LEU A 360 17.59 5.78 30.60
C LEU A 360 17.39 7.01 29.70
N ILE A 361 17.45 8.22 30.27
CA ILE A 361 17.34 9.49 29.52
C ILE A 361 18.59 9.73 28.68
N ASP A 362 19.78 9.45 29.21
CA ASP A 362 21.05 9.61 28.51
C ASP A 362 21.29 8.57 27.38
N GLY A 363 20.25 7.81 27.01
CA GLY A 363 20.29 6.82 25.94
C GLY A 363 20.88 5.47 26.37
N GLY A 364 20.93 5.19 27.68
CA GLY A 364 21.27 3.88 28.21
C GLY A 364 22.71 3.48 27.98
N GLY A 365 23.67 4.39 28.17
CA GLY A 365 25.08 4.16 27.90
C GLY A 365 25.32 3.87 26.42
N ALA A 366 25.99 4.79 25.73
CA ALA A 366 26.58 4.49 24.44
C ALA A 366 27.61 3.36 24.57
N GLU A 367 27.16 2.10 24.63
CA GLU A 367 27.80 1.09 23.84
C GLU A 367 27.77 1.67 22.42
N VAL A 368 28.97 1.94 21.91
CA VAL A 368 29.28 1.85 20.48
C VAL A 368 28.23 0.95 19.85
N PRO A 369 27.52 1.34 18.77
CA PRO A 369 26.78 0.36 18.02
C PRO A 369 27.80 -0.70 17.61
N ARG A 370 27.92 -1.77 18.40
CA ARG A 370 28.24 -3.07 17.84
C ARG A 370 27.18 -3.16 16.76
N PRO A 371 27.59 -3.17 15.48
CA PRO A 371 26.62 -3.29 14.40
C PRO A 371 25.72 -4.41 14.86
N ALA A 372 24.42 -4.10 14.96
CA ALA A 372 23.40 -5.04 15.39
C ALA A 372 23.89 -6.40 14.93
N ALA A 373 24.26 -7.28 15.88
CA ALA A 373 24.71 -8.61 15.53
C ALA A 373 23.61 -9.13 14.63
N GLY A 374 23.93 -9.19 13.34
CA GLY A 374 22.93 -8.86 12.36
C GLY A 374 21.71 -9.74 12.52
N ASP A 375 20.62 -9.20 12.02
CA ASP A 375 19.81 -9.93 11.04
C ASP A 375 20.65 -10.39 9.80
N GLY A 376 21.91 -10.76 10.05
CA GLY A 376 22.86 -11.38 9.17
C GLY A 376 22.92 -12.78 9.71
N VAL A 377 22.24 -13.68 9.00
CA VAL A 377 22.49 -15.11 8.97
C VAL A 377 23.92 -15.38 9.46
N ARG A 378 24.04 -15.84 10.71
CA ARG A 378 25.34 -16.20 11.29
C ARG A 378 25.91 -17.26 10.38
N MET A 379 26.84 -16.88 9.50
CA MET A 379 27.46 -17.81 8.56
C MET A 379 27.97 -18.98 9.40
N PRO A 380 27.48 -20.20 9.13
CA PRO A 380 27.95 -21.38 9.85
C PRO A 380 29.47 -21.41 9.77
N THR A 381 30.11 -21.70 10.89
CA THR A 381 31.58 -21.71 11.03
C THR A 381 32.26 -22.52 9.93
N SER A 382 31.60 -23.51 9.33
CA SER A 382 32.06 -24.28 8.18
C SER A 382 32.39 -23.44 6.94
N ALA A 383 31.58 -22.44 6.57
CA ALA A 383 31.76 -21.67 5.32
C ALA A 383 33.04 -20.82 5.32
N LYS A 384 33.38 -20.20 6.45
CA LYS A 384 34.64 -19.44 6.61
C LYS A 384 35.87 -20.35 6.52
N HIS A 385 35.76 -21.58 7.00
CA HIS A 385 36.86 -22.54 7.01
C HIS A 385 37.05 -23.25 5.67
N VAL A 386 35.97 -23.58 4.93
CA VAL A 386 36.07 -24.11 3.56
C VAL A 386 36.71 -23.09 2.62
N ARG A 387 36.35 -21.81 2.74
CA ARG A 387 36.99 -20.73 1.97
C ARG A 387 38.49 -20.62 2.28
N ARG A 388 38.86 -20.66 3.55
CA ARG A 388 40.26 -20.65 4.01
C ARG A 388 41.05 -21.88 3.55
N ARG A 389 40.43 -23.07 3.52
CA ARG A 389 41.07 -24.32 3.04
C ARG A 389 41.27 -24.30 1.53
N ARG A 390 40.34 -23.69 0.78
CA ARG A 390 40.47 -23.49 -0.68
C ARG A 390 41.59 -22.50 -1.00
N GLU A 391 41.67 -21.40 -0.27
CA GLU A 391 42.76 -20.41 -0.37
C GLU A 391 44.13 -21.00 -0.01
N LEU A 392 44.19 -21.97 0.91
CA LEU A 392 45.42 -22.68 1.29
C LEU A 392 45.82 -23.80 0.33
N LEU A 393 44.92 -24.31 -0.50
CA LEU A 393 45.20 -25.32 -1.53
C LEU A 393 45.55 -24.70 -2.89
N GLU A 394 45.21 -23.42 -3.09
CA GLU A 394 45.57 -22.64 -4.28
C GLU A 394 46.94 -21.92 -4.13
N GLN A 395 47.53 -21.94 -2.93
CA GLN A 395 48.93 -21.55 -2.65
C GLN A 395 49.82 -22.79 -2.62
#